data_AF-A0A270B2I2-F1
#
_entry.id   AF-A0A270B2I2-F1
#
_cell.length_a   1.000
_cell.length_b   1.000
_cell.length_c   1.000
_cell.angle_alpha   90.00
_cell.angle_beta   90.00
_cell.angle_gamma   90.00
#
_symmetry.space_group_name_H-M   'P 1'
#
loop_
_entity.id
_entity.type
_entity.pdbx_description
1 polymer ?
#
loop_
_entity_poly.entity_id
_entity_poly.type
_entity_poly.pdbx_seq_one_letter_code
_entity_poly.pdbx_strand_id
1 'polypeptide(L)' 'RIIVDQLFDKGDRSTADRMVIPAASFLNPPLANVGLNERQAKSAGYDLQTFKLSVKAIPKARVLEDQRGLYKVIVD' A
#
# COMPACT_ATOMS: atom_id res chain seq x y z
N ARG A 1 5.93 12.37 -17.81
CA ARG A 1 6.55 11.04 -18.06
C ARG A 1 6.04 10.44 -19.35
N ILE A 2 4.76 10.02 -19.46
CA ILE A 2 4.19 9.49 -20.72
C ILE A 2 4.33 10.49 -21.89
N ILE A 3 3.83 11.72 -21.73
CA ILE A 3 3.93 12.74 -22.80
C ILE A 3 5.39 13.10 -23.15
N VAL A 4 6.29 13.09 -22.16
CA VAL A 4 7.72 13.36 -22.40
C VAL A 4 8.33 12.23 -23.23
N ASP A 5 8.05 10.98 -22.86
CA ASP A 5 8.49 9.78 -23.58
C ASP A 5 7.92 9.73 -25.02
N GLN A 6 6.68 10.20 -25.20
CA GLN A 6 6.02 10.30 -26.50
C GLN A 6 6.65 11.37 -27.42
N LEU A 7 7.14 12.46 -26.85
CA LEU A 7 7.66 13.60 -27.62
C LEU A 7 9.16 13.48 -27.91
N PHE A 8 9.92 12.83 -27.03
CA PHE A 8 11.38 12.88 -27.07
C PHE A 8 12.06 11.50 -26.99
N ASP A 9 11.33 10.43 -26.67
CA ASP A 9 11.87 9.08 -26.54
C ASP A 9 11.09 8.10 -27.46
N LYS A 10 10.92 6.83 -27.03
CA LYS A 10 10.37 5.75 -27.86
C LYS A 10 8.84 5.72 -27.92
N GLY A 11 8.15 6.43 -27.02
CA GLY A 11 6.70 6.39 -26.91
C GLY A 11 6.14 5.07 -26.36
N ASP A 12 6.96 4.27 -25.68
CA ASP A 12 6.58 2.97 -25.16
C ASP A 12 5.81 3.08 -23.83
N ARG A 13 5.81 4.25 -23.18
CA ARG A 13 5.14 4.42 -21.88
C ARG A 13 3.65 4.69 -22.00
N SER A 14 2.88 4.00 -21.16
CA SER A 14 1.42 4.12 -21.13
C SER A 14 0.87 4.21 -19.70
N THR A 15 -0.44 4.45 -19.56
CA THR A 15 -1.14 4.33 -18.27
C THR A 15 -1.28 2.89 -17.80
N ALA A 16 -1.17 1.90 -18.70
CA ALA A 16 -1.24 0.48 -18.37
C ALA A 16 -0.03 0.00 -17.57
N ASP A 17 1.11 0.71 -17.66
CA ASP A 17 2.35 0.37 -16.94
C ASP A 17 2.24 0.60 -15.42
N ARG A 18 1.12 1.15 -14.94
CA ARG A 18 0.88 1.48 -13.52
C ARG A 18 0.24 0.30 -12.79
N MET A 19 1.06 -0.68 -12.40
CA MET A 19 0.53 -1.92 -11.80
C MET A 19 0.12 -1.81 -10.33
N VAL A 20 0.91 -1.12 -9.50
CA VAL A 20 0.69 -1.05 -8.04
C VAL A 20 0.85 0.39 -7.58
N ILE A 21 -0.27 1.07 -7.34
CA ILE A 21 -0.30 2.48 -6.95
C ILE A 21 -0.61 2.58 -5.44
N PRO A 22 0.26 3.20 -4.62
CA PRO A 22 -0.02 3.41 -3.21
C PRO A 22 -1.04 4.54 -3.01
N ALA A 23 -1.81 4.45 -1.93
CA ALA A 23 -2.73 5.51 -1.50
C ALA A 23 -2.62 5.77 0.00
N ALA A 24 -2.95 6.99 0.42
CA ALA A 24 -2.95 7.38 1.83
C ALA A 24 -4.10 8.34 2.14
N SER A 25 -4.73 8.14 3.30
CA SER A 25 -5.65 9.09 3.93
C SER A 25 -4.94 9.78 5.09
N PHE A 26 -4.82 11.11 5.00
CA PHE A 26 -4.11 11.94 5.97
C PHE A 26 -4.98 12.26 7.21
N LEU A 27 -5.42 11.19 7.87
CA LEU A 27 -6.06 11.25 9.18
C LEU A 27 -4.98 11.29 10.29
N ASN A 28 -5.41 11.36 11.54
CA ASN A 28 -4.52 11.23 12.69
C ASN A 28 -4.91 10.02 13.57
N PRO A 29 -4.23 8.86 13.46
CA PRO A 29 -3.03 8.58 12.65
C PRO A 29 -3.34 8.38 11.14
N PRO A 30 -2.36 8.56 10.24
CA PRO A 30 -2.57 8.37 8.80
C PRO A 30 -2.79 6.89 8.46
N LEU A 31 -3.63 6.64 7.46
CA LEU A 31 -3.87 5.30 6.91
C LEU A 31 -3.25 5.21 5.51
N ALA A 32 -2.20 4.41 5.36
CA ALA A 32 -1.58 4.11 4.07
C ALA A 32 -1.86 2.67 3.65
N ASN A 33 -2.06 2.44 2.36
CA ASN A 33 -2.23 1.12 1.78
C ASN A 33 -1.62 1.05 0.36
N VAL A 34 -1.39 -0.18 -0.09
CA VAL A 34 -0.86 -0.47 -1.43
C VAL A 34 -1.25 -1.90 -1.80
N GLY A 35 -1.52 -2.14 -3.09
CA GLY A 35 -1.91 -3.46 -3.59
C GLY A 35 -3.33 -3.87 -3.21
N LEU A 36 -3.56 -5.18 -3.14
CA LEU A 36 -4.87 -5.75 -2.83
C LEU A 36 -5.13 -5.71 -1.31
N ASN A 37 -6.38 -5.46 -0.93
CA ASN A 37 -6.82 -5.77 0.42
C ASN A 37 -7.14 -7.27 0.57
N GLU A 38 -7.19 -7.75 1.82
CA GLU A 38 -7.44 -9.17 2.12
C GLU A 38 -8.75 -9.69 1.49
N ARG A 39 -9.80 -8.87 1.40
CA ARG A 39 -11.06 -9.29 0.77
C ARG A 39 -10.88 -9.50 -0.73
N GLN A 40 -10.25 -8.54 -1.41
CA GLN A 40 -9.97 -8.61 -2.85
C GLN A 40 -9.07 -9.81 -3.16
N ALA A 41 -8.02 -10.02 -2.38
CA ALA A 41 -7.10 -11.13 -2.59
C ALA A 41 -7.78 -12.50 -2.37
N LYS A 42 -8.64 -12.63 -1.33
CA LYS A 42 -9.44 -13.86 -1.16
C LYS A 42 -10.40 -14.09 -2.32
N SER A 43 -11.07 -13.03 -2.79
CA SER A 43 -11.97 -13.12 -3.94
C SER A 43 -11.25 -13.46 -5.25
N ALA A 44 -9.96 -13.15 -5.35
CA ALA A 44 -9.13 -13.50 -6.50
C ALA A 44 -8.55 -14.93 -6.42
N GLY A 45 -8.76 -15.66 -5.32
CA GLY A 45 -8.37 -17.06 -5.19
C GLY A 45 -6.92 -17.31 -4.73
N TYR A 46 -6.25 -16.30 -4.17
CA TYR A 46 -4.89 -16.45 -3.58
C TYR A 46 -4.91 -17.24 -2.26
N ASP A 47 -3.82 -17.96 -1.96
CA ASP A 47 -3.61 -18.68 -0.69
C ASP A 47 -2.92 -17.78 0.34
N LEU A 48 -3.72 -17.03 1.09
CA LEU A 48 -3.21 -15.89 1.85
C LEU A 48 -2.73 -16.26 3.26
N GLN A 49 -1.48 -15.93 3.55
CA GLN A 49 -0.97 -15.72 4.90
C GLN A 49 -1.14 -14.24 5.32
N THR A 50 -1.86 -14.00 6.42
CA THR A 50 -2.10 -12.65 6.93
C THR A 50 -1.31 -12.39 8.20
N PHE A 51 -0.46 -11.37 8.17
CA PHE A 51 0.32 -10.90 9.31
C PHE A 51 -0.24 -9.57 9.84
N LYS A 52 -0.30 -9.44 11.16
CA LYS A 52 -0.83 -8.26 11.84
C LYS A 52 0.09 -7.87 12.99
N LEU A 53 0.38 -6.58 13.12
CA LEU A 53 1.15 -6.01 14.21
C LEU A 53 0.43 -4.78 14.75
N SER A 54 -0.01 -4.86 16.01
CA SER A 54 -0.60 -3.71 16.68
C SER A 54 0.45 -2.61 16.88
N VAL A 55 0.08 -1.36 16.61
CA VAL A 55 0.96 -0.19 16.84
C VAL A 55 1.38 -0.09 18.32
N LYS A 56 0.58 -0.63 19.26
CA LYS A 56 0.92 -0.72 20.68
C LYS A 56 2.24 -1.45 20.97
N ALA A 57 2.62 -2.41 20.11
CA ALA A 57 3.85 -3.17 20.22
C ALA A 57 5.09 -2.41 19.71
N ILE A 58 4.91 -1.26 19.05
CA ILE A 58 6.00 -0.48 18.46
C ILE A 58 6.48 0.55 19.48
N PRO A 59 7.74 0.48 19.95
CA PRO A 59 8.25 1.41 20.96
C PRO A 59 8.20 2.88 20.52
N LYS A 60 8.46 3.15 19.23
CA LYS A 60 8.41 4.52 18.70
C LYS A 60 7.02 5.14 18.80
N ALA A 61 5.94 4.34 18.71
CA ALA A 61 4.58 4.83 18.88
C ALA A 61 4.31 5.32 20.31
N ARG A 62 4.97 4.73 21.33
CA ARG A 62 4.93 5.25 22.71
C ARG A 62 5.66 6.58 22.83
N VAL A 63 6.84 6.69 22.20
CA VAL A 63 7.63 7.93 22.19
C VAL A 63 6.88 9.08 21.50
N LEU A 64 6.06 8.76 20.49
CA LEU A 64 5.23 9.73 19.77
C LEU A 64 3.85 9.94 20.41
N GLU A 65 3.56 9.28 21.54
CA GLU A 65 2.29 9.37 22.29
C GLU A 65 1.02 9.02 21.49
N ASP A 66 1.16 8.34 20.34
CA ASP A 66 0.03 7.79 19.58
C ASP A 66 0.25 6.31 19.27
N GLN A 67 -0.47 5.46 19.99
CA GLN A 67 -0.40 4.00 19.84
C GLN A 67 -1.62 3.41 19.11
N ARG A 68 -2.46 4.25 18.50
CA ARG A 68 -3.62 3.81 17.73
C ARG A 68 -3.17 3.28 16.36
N GLY A 69 -3.89 2.28 15.85
CA GLY A 69 -3.68 1.73 14.51
C GLY A 69 -3.18 0.29 14.47
N LEU A 70 -2.95 -0.19 13.25
CA LEU A 70 -2.60 -1.57 12.95
C LEU A 70 -1.73 -1.61 11.69
N TYR A 71 -0.61 -2.33 11.74
CA TYR A 71 0.09 -2.77 10.55
C TYR A 71 -0.47 -4.13 10.13
N LYS A 72 -0.75 -4.28 8.84
CA LYS A 72 -1.24 -5.52 8.26
C LYS A 72 -0.59 -5.76 6.91
N VAL A 73 -0.10 -6.97 6.70
CA VAL A 73 0.45 -7.43 5.43
C VAL A 73 -0.22 -8.76 5.08
N ILE A 74 -0.49 -8.96 3.79
CA ILE A 74 -0.91 -10.24 3.24
C ILE A 74 0.18 -10.73 2.31
N VAL A 75 0.47 -12.03 2.36
CA VAL A 75 1.45 -12.72 1.53
C VAL A 75 0.72 -13.93 0.94
N ASP A 76 0.95 -14.19 -0.34
CA ASP A 76 0.60 -15.46 -1.01
C ASP A 76 1.85 -16.35 -0.98
#